data_AF-A0A7C1ZZL5-F1
#
_entry.id   AF-A0A7C1ZZL5-F1
#
_cell.length_a   1.000
_cell.length_b   1.000
_cell.length_c   1.000
_cell.angle_alpha   90.00
_cell.angle_beta   90.00
_cell.angle_gamma   90.00
#
_symmetry.space_group_name_H-M   'P 1'
#
loop_
_entity.id
_entity.type
_entity.pdbx_description
1 polymer ?
#
loop_
_entity_poly.entity_id
_entity_poly.type
_entity_poly.pdbx_seq_one_letter_code
_entity_poly.pdbx_strand_id
1 'polypeptide(L)'
;MKKTTFSIALLLGFSNGYAIDMPAVHPNIVEENGNLVFVDGSEKYTLKSVNTKYTLKQWVGNPTGTDSGIKFNFGTLNGKLYYGFIKPGDGRYPQPVFSQGSSTIKKGQASLDILGRLGGKYDMIGWEETGLG
;
A
#
# COMPACT_ATOMS: atom_id res chain seq x y z
N MET A 1 20.18 -54.60 29.42
CA MET A 1 20.61 -53.34 28.77
C MET A 1 19.71 -53.08 27.57
N LYS A 2 18.74 -52.16 27.69
CA LYS A 2 17.81 -51.82 26.59
C LYS A 2 18.42 -50.68 25.77
N LYS A 3 18.65 -50.90 24.48
CA LYS A 3 19.15 -49.89 23.54
C LYS A 3 17.96 -49.11 23.00
N THR A 4 17.88 -47.83 23.33
CA THR A 4 16.83 -46.92 22.83
C THR A 4 17.39 -46.17 21.63
N THR A 5 16.91 -46.51 20.43
CA THR A 5 17.29 -45.85 19.18
C THR A 5 16.44 -44.59 19.00
N PHE A 6 17.06 -43.41 19.01
CA PHE A 6 16.39 -42.14 18.69
C PHE A 6 16.29 -42.01 17.16
N SER A 7 15.07 -41.96 16.62
CA SER A 7 14.82 -41.59 15.22
C SER A 7 14.56 -40.09 15.13
N ILE A 8 15.37 -39.38 14.34
CA ILE A 8 15.17 -37.97 14.01
C ILE A 8 14.22 -37.90 12.82
N ALA A 9 13.01 -37.40 13.04
CA ALA A 9 12.07 -37.08 11.97
C ALA A 9 12.40 -35.70 11.40
N LEU A 10 12.81 -35.66 10.13
CA LEU A 10 13.05 -34.42 9.38
C LEU A 10 11.71 -33.90 8.85
N LEU A 11 11.15 -32.88 9.52
CA LEU A 11 9.97 -32.15 9.06
C LEU A 11 10.36 -31.22 7.90
N LEU A 12 10.06 -31.64 6.67
CA LEU A 12 10.09 -30.77 5.49
C LEU A 12 8.87 -29.85 5.53
N GLY A 13 9.08 -28.60 5.96
CA GLY A 13 8.08 -27.56 5.89
C GLY A 13 7.84 -27.12 4.45
N PHE A 14 6.71 -27.53 3.87
CA PHE A 14 6.23 -26.97 2.61
C PHE A 14 5.77 -25.52 2.86
N SER A 15 6.47 -24.56 2.26
CA SER A 15 5.96 -23.19 2.17
C SER A 15 4.85 -23.18 1.13
N ASN A 16 3.62 -22.97 1.58
CA ASN A 16 2.52 -22.63 0.68
C ASN A 16 2.80 -21.25 0.10
N GLY A 17 3.35 -21.21 -1.12
CA GLY A 17 3.32 -20.01 -1.94
C GLY A 17 1.87 -19.70 -2.26
N TYR A 18 1.34 -18.59 -1.74
CA TYR A 18 0.05 -18.08 -2.17
C TYR A 18 0.18 -17.61 -3.61
N ALA A 19 -0.46 -18.31 -4.54
CA ALA A 19 -0.62 -17.82 -5.90
C ALA A 19 -1.50 -16.56 -5.86
N ILE A 20 -1.06 -15.49 -6.51
CA ILE A 20 -1.85 -14.26 -6.65
C ILE A 20 -2.74 -14.47 -7.88
N ASP A 21 -4.07 -14.50 -7.70
CA ASP A 21 -5.00 -14.56 -8.82
C ASP A 21 -4.86 -13.31 -9.69
N MET A 22 -4.48 -13.48 -10.95
CA MET A 22 -4.36 -12.38 -11.89
C MET A 22 -5.76 -11.91 -12.32
N PRO A 23 -6.10 -10.63 -12.16
CA PRO A 23 -7.40 -10.12 -12.59
C PRO A 23 -7.60 -10.34 -14.10
N ALA A 24 -8.81 -10.74 -14.50
CA ALA A 24 -9.16 -11.05 -15.89
C ALA A 24 -8.94 -9.88 -16.89
N VAL A 25 -8.68 -8.67 -16.40
CA VAL A 25 -8.33 -7.47 -17.19
C VAL A 25 -6.97 -7.56 -17.87
N HIS A 26 -6.12 -8.53 -17.51
CA HIS A 26 -4.81 -8.76 -18.12
C HIS A 26 -4.70 -10.17 -18.72
N PRO A 27 -5.50 -10.51 -19.75
CA PRO A 27 -5.54 -11.87 -20.31
C PRO A 27 -4.21 -12.33 -20.92
N ASN A 28 -3.34 -11.37 -21.24
CA ASN A 28 -2.03 -11.63 -21.85
C ASN A 28 -0.92 -11.81 -20.82
N ILE A 29 -1.20 -11.77 -19.50
CA ILE A 29 -0.18 -12.07 -18.48
C ILE A 29 -0.53 -13.41 -17.84
N VAL A 30 0.41 -14.34 -17.91
CA VAL A 30 0.27 -15.70 -17.38
C VAL A 30 1.43 -16.04 -16.45
N GLU A 31 1.22 -17.00 -15.56
CA GLU A 31 2.30 -17.54 -14.72
C GLU A 31 2.90 -18.79 -15.37
N GLU A 32 4.21 -18.79 -15.61
CA GLU A 32 4.97 -19.95 -16.09
C GLU A 32 6.17 -20.19 -15.16
N ASN A 33 6.24 -21.38 -14.54
CA ASN A 33 7.30 -21.77 -13.60
C ASN A 33 7.52 -20.75 -12.46
N GLY A 34 6.45 -20.17 -11.91
CA GLY A 34 6.53 -19.16 -10.84
C GLY A 34 6.91 -17.75 -11.30
N ASN A 35 7.01 -17.51 -12.61
CA ASN A 35 7.31 -16.19 -13.17
C ASN A 35 6.14 -15.66 -13.98
N LEU A 36 5.88 -14.36 -13.88
CA LEU A 36 4.93 -13.70 -14.76
C LEU A 36 5.52 -13.54 -16.16
N VAL A 37 4.76 -13.92 -17.18
CA VAL A 37 5.11 -13.84 -18.60
C VAL A 37 4.00 -13.11 -19.34
N PHE A 38 4.36 -12.08 -20.09
CA PHE A 38 3.45 -11.44 -21.03
C PHE A 38 3.49 -12.18 -22.38
N VAL A 39 2.32 -12.50 -22.92
CA VAL A 39 2.12 -13.25 -24.17
C VAL A 39 1.52 -12.33 -25.22
N ASP A 40 2.21 -12.19 -26.35
CA ASP A 40 1.75 -11.44 -27.52
C ASP A 40 1.80 -12.36 -28.76
N GLY A 41 0.68 -13.01 -29.06
CA GLY A 41 0.63 -14.05 -30.08
C GLY A 41 1.57 -15.21 -29.76
N SER A 42 2.61 -15.40 -30.57
CA SER A 42 3.66 -16.41 -30.36
C SER A 42 4.84 -15.91 -29.51
N GLU A 43 4.91 -14.61 -29.24
CA GLU A 43 6.01 -14.01 -28.51
C GLU A 43 5.72 -14.03 -27.00
N LYS A 44 6.79 -14.24 -26.23
CA LYS A 44 6.74 -14.31 -24.78
C LYS A 44 7.80 -13.40 -24.17
N TYR A 45 7.37 -12.63 -23.18
CA TYR A 45 8.19 -11.63 -22.50
C TYR A 45 8.15 -11.90 -21.00
N THR A 46 9.21 -12.53 -20.47
CA THR A 46 9.33 -12.77 -19.03
C THR A 46 9.46 -11.45 -18.28
N LEU A 47 8.78 -11.34 -17.13
CA LEU A 47 8.92 -10.21 -16.23
C LEU A 47 10.38 -10.01 -15.86
N LYS A 48 10.93 -8.85 -16.23
CA LYS A 48 12.22 -8.41 -15.72
C LYS A 48 12.01 -7.89 -14.31
N SER A 49 12.64 -8.56 -13.33
CA SER A 49 12.65 -8.07 -11.96
C SER A 49 13.31 -6.69 -11.92
N VAL A 50 12.53 -5.70 -11.48
CA VAL A 50 13.01 -4.33 -11.30
C VAL A 50 13.31 -4.15 -9.82
N ASN A 51 14.54 -3.75 -9.50
CA ASN A 51 14.86 -3.33 -8.14
C ASN A 51 14.35 -1.90 -7.95
N THR A 52 13.16 -1.76 -7.39
CA THR A 52 12.56 -0.47 -7.08
C THR A 52 13.09 0.04 -5.74
N LYS A 53 13.48 1.33 -5.69
CA LYS A 53 13.92 1.99 -4.46
C LYS A 53 12.87 1.93 -3.33
N TYR A 54 11.58 1.86 -3.68
CA TYR A 54 10.47 1.83 -2.74
C TYR A 54 9.52 0.67 -3.04
N THR A 55 8.97 0.04 -2.01
CA THR A 55 8.01 -1.06 -2.14
C THR A 55 6.58 -0.56 -1.94
N LEU A 56 5.58 -1.22 -2.56
CA LEU A 56 4.16 -0.88 -2.37
C LEU A 56 3.76 -0.84 -0.88
N LYS A 57 4.29 -1.75 -0.08
CA LYS A 57 4.09 -1.76 1.38
C LYS A 57 4.53 -0.47 2.04
N GLN A 58 5.62 0.14 1.58
CA GLN A 58 6.06 1.45 2.07
C GLN A 58 5.09 2.55 1.66
N TRP A 59 4.48 2.49 0.46
CA TRP A 59 3.54 3.51 -0.03
C TRP A 59 2.19 3.55 0.69
N VAL A 60 1.68 2.39 1.13
CA VAL A 60 0.41 2.33 1.88
C VAL A 60 0.52 2.99 3.26
N GLY A 61 1.76 3.15 3.78
CA GLY A 61 2.10 4.00 4.92
C GLY A 61 1.20 3.78 6.14
N ASN A 62 1.48 2.75 6.95
CA ASN A 62 0.70 2.35 8.14
C ASN A 62 0.11 3.54 8.93
N PRO A 63 -1.14 3.97 8.65
CA PRO A 63 -1.67 5.18 9.24
C PRO A 63 -2.17 4.87 10.64
N THR A 64 -2.08 5.84 11.55
CA THR A 64 -2.61 5.74 12.91
C THR A 64 -3.21 7.09 13.29
N GLY A 65 -4.44 7.09 13.79
CA GLY A 65 -5.09 8.30 14.28
C GLY A 65 -4.37 8.88 15.51
N THR A 66 -4.43 10.20 15.64
CA THR A 66 -3.97 10.96 16.80
C THR A 66 -5.09 11.91 17.23
N ASP A 67 -4.95 12.54 18.40
CA ASP A 67 -5.96 13.49 18.91
C ASP A 67 -6.28 14.65 17.95
N SER A 68 -5.32 15.01 17.08
CA SER A 68 -5.46 16.10 16.12
C SER A 68 -5.42 15.68 14.64
N GLY A 69 -5.26 14.40 14.33
CA GLY A 69 -5.12 13.97 12.94
C GLY A 69 -4.57 12.56 12.73
N ILE A 70 -3.58 12.42 11.85
CA ILE A 70 -3.09 11.12 11.37
C ILE A 70 -1.57 11.10 11.32
N LYS A 71 -0.96 10.03 11.82
CA LYS A 71 0.47 9.74 11.72
C LYS A 71 0.72 8.59 10.77
N PHE A 72 1.80 8.67 10.00
CA PHE A 72 2.20 7.67 9.00
C PHE A 72 3.62 7.16 9.27
N ASN A 73 3.85 5.89 8.92
CA ASN A 73 5.18 5.29 8.88
C ASN A 73 5.43 4.59 7.52
N PHE A 74 6.21 5.27 6.68
CA PHE A 74 6.63 4.83 5.34
C PHE A 74 7.97 4.07 5.36
N GLY A 75 8.47 3.65 6.53
CA GLY A 75 9.75 2.95 6.67
C GLY A 75 10.96 3.87 6.46
N THR A 76 11.64 3.75 5.33
CA THR A 76 12.88 4.52 5.04
C THR A 76 12.66 5.69 4.09
N LEU A 77 11.42 5.95 3.68
CA LEU A 77 11.07 7.04 2.76
C LEU A 77 11.39 8.41 3.38
N ASN A 78 11.89 9.33 2.55
CA ASN A 78 11.99 10.75 2.87
C ASN A 78 11.37 11.53 1.71
N GLY A 79 10.69 12.63 1.99
CA GLY A 79 9.97 13.39 0.96
C GLY A 79 8.90 14.31 1.52
N LYS A 80 7.86 14.56 0.72
CA LYS A 80 6.69 15.35 1.10
C LYS A 80 5.43 14.53 0.91
N LEU A 81 4.55 14.58 1.90
CA LEU A 81 3.21 14.03 1.87
C LEU A 81 2.24 15.18 1.56
N TYR A 82 1.62 15.12 0.38
CA TYR A 82 0.51 15.98 -0.01
C TYR A 82 -0.80 15.26 0.32
N TYR A 83 -1.78 16.01 0.80
CA TYR A 83 -3.03 15.46 1.32
C TYR A 83 -4.15 16.48 1.13
N GLY A 84 -5.39 16.00 1.14
CA GLY A 84 -6.59 16.79 0.89
C GLY A 84 -7.82 15.90 0.86
N PHE A 85 -8.97 16.49 0.53
CA PHE A 85 -10.24 15.77 0.47
C PHE A 85 -10.62 15.40 -0.96
N ILE A 86 -11.33 14.29 -1.09
CA ILE A 86 -12.14 13.98 -2.26
C ILE A 86 -13.57 14.16 -1.83
N LYS A 87 -14.29 15.12 -2.44
CA LYS A 87 -15.68 15.39 -2.07
C LYS A 87 -16.60 14.32 -2.65
N PRO A 88 -17.31 13.53 -1.80
CA PRO A 88 -18.25 12.55 -2.29
C PRO A 88 -19.40 13.24 -3.04
N GLY A 89 -19.77 12.73 -4.22
CA GLY A 89 -20.88 13.25 -5.01
C GLY A 89 -20.56 14.47 -5.89
N ASP A 90 -19.32 14.97 -5.92
CA ASP A 90 -18.91 16.11 -6.77
C ASP A 90 -18.69 15.72 -8.25
N GLY A 91 -19.45 14.73 -8.73
CA GLY A 91 -19.38 14.19 -10.09
C GLY A 91 -18.94 12.73 -10.16
N ARG A 92 -18.84 12.21 -11.39
CA ARG A 92 -18.47 10.81 -11.65
C ARG A 92 -16.99 10.50 -11.32
N TYR A 93 -16.12 11.50 -11.42
CA TYR A 93 -14.67 11.39 -11.21
C TYR A 93 -14.16 12.58 -10.39
N PRO A 94 -14.52 12.66 -9.10
CA PRO A 94 -14.15 13.79 -8.26
C PRO A 94 -12.62 13.88 -8.15
N GLN A 95 -12.09 15.09 -8.34
CA GLN A 95 -10.67 15.36 -8.18
C GLN A 95 -10.37 15.70 -6.71
N PRO A 96 -9.18 15.33 -6.20
CA PRO A 96 -8.78 15.73 -4.86
C PRO A 96 -8.56 17.25 -4.80
N VAL A 97 -9.09 17.88 -3.75
CA VAL A 97 -8.77 19.26 -3.38
C VAL A 97 -7.66 19.21 -2.34
N PHE A 98 -6.44 19.47 -2.80
CA PHE A 98 -5.26 19.42 -1.94
C PHE A 98 -5.22 20.58 -0.95
N SER A 99 -4.80 20.29 0.28
CA SER A 99 -4.37 21.31 1.22
C SER A 99 -3.20 22.09 0.62
N GLN A 100 -3.16 23.40 0.86
CA GLN A 100 -2.03 24.23 0.47
C GLN A 100 -0.70 23.77 1.11
N GLY A 101 -0.79 23.12 2.28
CA GLY A 101 0.37 22.60 3.01
C GLY A 101 0.71 21.16 2.66
N SER A 102 2.00 20.84 2.71
CA SER A 102 2.49 19.45 2.73
C SER A 102 3.06 19.10 4.10
N SER A 103 3.05 17.83 4.47
CA SER A 103 3.83 17.33 5.61
C SER A 103 5.17 16.76 5.14
N THR A 104 6.23 17.02 5.89
CA THR A 104 7.56 16.46 5.57
C THR A 104 7.65 15.03 6.07
N ILE A 105 7.99 14.10 5.18
CA ILE A 105 8.35 12.73 5.54
C ILE A 105 9.84 12.72 5.90
N LYS A 106 10.15 12.48 7.18
CA LYS A 106 11.52 12.40 7.70
C LYS A 106 11.74 11.06 8.38
N LYS A 107 12.72 10.28 7.91
CA LYS A 107 12.99 8.91 8.39
C LYS A 107 11.72 8.05 8.40
N GLY A 108 10.94 8.12 7.32
CA GLY A 108 9.66 7.44 7.16
C GLY A 108 8.49 8.00 7.95
N GLN A 109 8.71 8.94 8.86
CA GLN A 109 7.65 9.48 9.71
C GLN A 109 7.06 10.74 9.09
N ALA A 110 5.74 10.84 9.10
CA ALA A 110 5.00 12.07 8.81
C ALA A 110 3.78 12.17 9.73
N SER A 111 3.39 13.39 10.08
CA SER A 111 2.16 13.67 10.81
C SER A 111 1.35 14.72 10.08
N LEU A 112 0.05 14.49 10.00
CA LEU A 112 -0.95 15.41 9.46
C LEU A 112 -1.79 15.94 10.61
N ASP A 113 -1.85 17.26 10.73
CA ASP A 113 -2.78 17.96 11.62
C ASP A 113 -4.07 18.21 10.82
N ILE A 114 -5.09 17.40 11.07
CA ILE A 114 -6.36 17.45 10.34
C ILE A 114 -7.24 18.54 10.94
N LEU A 115 -7.39 18.56 12.27
CA LEU A 115 -8.21 19.56 12.97
C LEU A 115 -7.73 20.99 12.67
N GLY A 116 -6.42 21.22 12.68
CA GLY A 116 -5.86 22.56 12.47
C GLY A 116 -5.74 22.99 11.00
N ARG A 117 -5.82 22.08 10.02
CA ARG A 117 -5.51 22.40 8.60
C ARG A 117 -6.60 22.06 7.60
N LEU A 118 -7.56 21.22 8.00
CA LEU A 118 -8.67 20.77 7.18
C LEU A 118 -10.04 21.00 7.85
N GLY A 119 -10.07 21.71 8.98
CA GLY A 119 -11.31 22.17 9.64
C GLY A 119 -11.76 23.58 9.24
N GLY A 120 -12.91 23.99 9.74
CA GLY A 120 -13.53 25.29 9.52
C GLY A 120 -13.74 25.61 8.03
N LYS A 121 -13.25 26.76 7.59
CA LYS A 121 -13.37 27.17 6.17
C LYS A 121 -12.64 26.24 5.18
N TYR A 122 -11.81 25.32 5.68
CA TYR A 122 -11.08 24.34 4.88
C TYR A 122 -11.74 22.95 4.89
N ASP A 123 -12.84 22.79 5.64
CA ASP A 123 -13.66 21.58 5.60
C ASP A 123 -14.50 21.55 4.32
N MET A 124 -13.94 20.95 3.27
CA MET A 124 -14.59 20.89 1.95
C MET A 124 -15.68 19.81 1.85
N ILE A 125 -15.80 18.95 2.87
CA ILE A 125 -16.70 17.78 2.86
C ILE A 125 -17.71 17.79 4.01
N GLY A 126 -17.63 18.76 4.92
CA GLY A 126 -18.50 18.85 6.10
C GLY A 126 -18.19 17.78 7.15
N TRP A 127 -16.94 17.33 7.26
CA TRP A 127 -16.57 16.30 8.22
C TRP A 127 -16.74 16.75 9.67
N GLU A 128 -16.64 18.05 9.97
CA GLU A 128 -16.83 18.56 11.34
C GLU A 128 -18.28 18.37 11.82
N GLU A 129 -19.25 18.54 10.92
CA GLU A 129 -20.68 18.36 11.23
C GLU A 129 -21.09 16.90 11.13
N THR A 130 -20.56 16.16 10.16
CA THR A 130 -20.99 14.79 9.85
C THR A 130 -20.22 13.72 10.63
N GLY A 131 -19.00 14.03 11.10
CA GLY A 131 -18.06 13.06 11.65
C GLY A 131 -17.49 12.09 10.61
N LEU A 132 -17.68 12.37 9.30
CA LEU A 132 -17.27 11.50 8.20
C LEU A 132 -16.18 12.19 7.37
N GLY A 133 -14.97 11.59 7.33
CA GLY A 133 -13.80 12.10 6.61
C GLY A 133 -13.12 11.05 5.73
#